data_AF-A0A151L018-F1
#
_entry.id   AF-A0A151L018-F1
#
_cell.length_a   1.000
_cell.length_b   1.000
_cell.length_c   1.000
_cell.angle_alpha   90.00
_cell.angle_beta   90.00
_cell.angle_gamma   90.00
#
_symmetry.space_group_name_H-M   'P 1'
#
loop_
_entity.id
_entity.type
_entity.pdbx_description
1 polymer ?
#
loop_
_entity_poly.entity_id
_entity_poly.type
_entity_poly.pdbx_seq_one_letter_code
_entity_poly.pdbx_strand_id
1 'polypeptide(L)'
;MNEFISKTLEPAVFWNALAAVSTLLAIVISLFYPWYTKFVEKRNILKLVCEEIRWNHERLIKIIDCQLPIKDRERPISEVKVWLCALVDEMSNVVWEQYKYQLATIEPRKFYQLKCFYMHYDYLISMKEMPESAQFVSSISADATFMLRIIAQHKWLKKEQLALYK
;
A
#
# COMPACT_ATOMS: atom_id res chain seq x y z
N MET A 1 -9.15 -17.38 57.51
CA MET A 1 -9.52 -16.40 56.47
C MET A 1 -9.22 -14.96 56.92
N ASN A 2 -9.61 -14.54 58.13
CA ASN A 2 -9.33 -13.18 58.65
C ASN A 2 -7.84 -12.85 58.84
N GLU A 3 -7.02 -13.83 59.23
CA GLU A 3 -5.58 -13.63 59.50
C GLU A 3 -4.73 -13.49 58.22
N PHE A 4 -5.21 -14.06 57.11
CA PHE A 4 -4.56 -13.95 55.81
C PHE A 4 -4.82 -12.56 55.21
N ILE A 5 -6.05 -12.05 55.36
CA ILE A 5 -6.46 -10.72 54.93
C ILE A 5 -5.74 -9.64 55.76
N SER A 6 -5.60 -9.81 57.08
CA SER A 6 -4.89 -8.83 57.91
C SER A 6 -3.39 -8.75 57.62
N LYS A 7 -2.74 -9.87 57.28
CA LYS A 7 -1.31 -9.90 56.89
C LYS A 7 -1.06 -9.39 55.46
N THR A 8 -1.97 -9.59 54.51
CA THR A 8 -1.85 -9.02 53.16
C THR A 8 -2.20 -7.53 53.08
N LEU A 9 -2.95 -7.01 54.06
CA LEU A 9 -3.22 -5.59 54.25
C LEU A 9 -2.15 -4.86 55.06
N GLU A 10 -1.10 -5.54 55.53
CA GLU A 10 0.07 -4.83 56.04
C GLU A 10 0.63 -3.93 54.93
N PRO A 11 0.75 -2.61 55.17
CA PRO A 11 1.08 -1.66 54.12
C PRO A 11 2.35 -2.05 53.34
N ALA A 12 3.35 -2.61 54.02
CA ALA A 12 4.60 -3.04 53.41
C ALA A 12 4.40 -4.18 52.39
N VAL A 13 3.57 -5.18 52.71
CA VAL A 13 3.30 -6.33 51.81
C VAL A 13 2.52 -5.85 50.59
N PHE A 14 1.54 -4.96 50.79
CA PHE A 14 0.76 -4.37 49.71
C PHE A 14 1.62 -3.53 48.75
N TRP A 15 2.43 -2.61 49.26
CA TRP A 15 3.29 -1.75 48.43
C TRP A 15 4.35 -2.55 47.68
N ASN A 16 4.92 -3.59 48.29
CA ASN A 16 5.87 -4.48 47.63
C ASN A 16 5.23 -5.30 46.51
N ALA A 17 4.03 -5.83 46.73
CA ALA A 17 3.28 -6.54 45.70
C ALA A 17 2.92 -5.61 44.53
N LEU A 18 2.46 -4.39 44.80
CA LEU A 18 2.16 -3.40 43.78
C LEU A 18 3.40 -3.03 42.97
N ALA A 19 4.53 -2.75 43.64
CA ALA A 19 5.79 -2.44 42.98
C ALA A 19 6.28 -3.60 42.09
N ALA A 20 6.14 -4.85 42.55
CA ALA A 20 6.49 -6.02 41.77
C ALA A 20 5.61 -6.16 40.51
N VAL A 21 4.29 -5.95 40.64
CA VAL A 21 3.35 -5.97 39.50
C VAL A 21 3.65 -4.84 38.51
N SER A 22 3.89 -3.61 39.00
CA SER A 22 4.25 -2.47 38.14
C SER A 22 5.56 -2.68 37.41
N THR A 23 6.57 -3.26 38.08
CA THR A 23 7.87 -3.58 37.48
C THR A 23 7.70 -4.64 36.40
N LEU A 24 6.91 -5.68 36.67
CA LEU A 24 6.62 -6.73 35.69
C LEU A 24 5.88 -6.16 34.47
N LEU A 25 4.88 -5.29 34.68
CA LEU A 25 4.17 -4.62 33.61
C LEU A 25 5.11 -3.75 32.76
N ALA A 26 6.00 -3.00 33.41
CA ALA A 26 6.98 -2.16 32.72
C ALA A 26 7.95 -2.98 31.87
N ILE A 27 8.40 -4.14 32.37
CA ILE A 27 9.24 -5.08 31.61
C ILE A 27 8.47 -5.62 30.40
N VAL A 28 7.23 -6.07 30.59
CA VAL A 28 6.37 -6.56 29.51
C VAL A 28 6.18 -5.48 28.45
N ILE A 29 5.80 -4.26 28.82
CA ILE A 29 5.65 -3.15 27.88
C ILE A 29 6.97 -2.88 27.16
N SER A 30 8.10 -2.84 27.87
CA SER A 30 9.41 -2.57 27.25
C SER A 30 9.81 -3.64 26.23
N LEU A 31 9.44 -4.91 26.44
CA LEU A 31 9.70 -5.99 25.50
C LEU A 31 8.77 -5.96 24.29
N PHE A 32 7.48 -5.68 24.49
CA PHE A 32 6.48 -5.76 23.42
C PHE A 32 6.30 -4.45 22.64
N TYR A 33 6.61 -3.30 23.23
CA TYR A 33 6.40 -1.99 22.61
C TYR A 33 7.17 -1.81 21.29
N PRO A 34 8.46 -2.20 21.17
CA PRO A 34 9.17 -2.10 19.88
C PRO A 34 8.57 -2.99 18.78
N TRP A 35 8.02 -4.15 19.16
CA TRP A 35 7.36 -5.05 18.21
C TRP A 35 6.00 -4.50 17.77
N TYR A 36 5.22 -3.99 18.73
CA TYR A 36 3.92 -3.38 18.48
C TYR A 36 4.04 -2.14 17.58
N THR A 37 4.97 -1.24 17.87
CA THR A 37 5.20 -0.03 17.07
C THR A 37 5.57 -0.36 15.62
N LYS A 38 6.49 -1.31 15.39
CA LYS A 38 6.82 -1.82 14.03
C LYS A 38 5.61 -2.42 13.32
N PHE A 39 4.77 -3.16 14.05
CA PHE A 39 3.55 -3.75 13.47
C PHE A 39 2.54 -2.69 13.04
N VAL A 40 2.32 -1.67 13.89
CA VAL A 40 1.41 -0.55 13.58
C VAL A 40 1.94 0.28 12.42
N GLU A 41 3.24 0.61 12.43
CA GLU A 41 3.89 1.34 11.34
C GLU A 41 3.76 0.60 10.00
N LYS A 42 4.06 -0.71 9.99
CA LYS A 42 3.86 -1.58 8.83
C LYS A 42 2.42 -1.50 8.31
N ARG A 43 1.43 -1.63 9.19
CA ARG A 43 0.01 -1.62 8.83
C ARG A 43 -0.40 -0.26 8.25
N ASN A 44 0.07 0.83 8.83
CA ASN A 44 -0.23 2.18 8.37
C ASN A 44 0.36 2.47 7.00
N ILE A 45 1.64 2.14 6.78
CA ILE A 45 2.30 2.32 5.47
C ILE A 45 1.58 1.50 4.41
N LEU A 46 1.30 0.22 4.66
CA LEU A 46 0.59 -0.63 3.72
C LEU A 46 -0.82 -0.11 3.41
N LYS A 47 -1.53 0.39 4.43
CA LYS A 47 -2.86 0.98 4.23
C LYS A 47 -2.80 2.20 3.31
N LEU A 48 -1.86 3.11 3.54
CA LEU A 48 -1.69 4.31 2.72
C LEU A 48 -1.35 3.95 1.26
N VAL A 49 -0.40 3.04 1.04
CA VAL A 49 -0.01 2.62 -0.32
C VAL A 49 -1.16 1.90 -1.02
N CYS A 50 -1.87 1.00 -0.33
CA CYS A 50 -3.03 0.32 -0.92
C CYS A 50 -4.18 1.28 -1.25
N GLU A 51 -4.40 2.32 -0.44
CA GLU A 51 -5.39 3.36 -0.74
C GLU A 51 -4.99 4.21 -1.94
N GLU A 52 -3.71 4.60 -2.09
CA GLU A 52 -3.23 5.30 -3.30
C GLU A 52 -3.46 4.45 -4.55
N ILE A 53 -3.12 3.15 -4.49
CA ILE A 53 -3.34 2.23 -5.62
C ILE A 53 -4.83 2.08 -5.93
N ARG A 54 -5.70 1.96 -4.91
CA ARG A 54 -7.16 1.90 -5.10
C ARG A 54 -7.67 3.16 -5.78
N TRP A 55 -7.26 4.33 -5.30
CA TRP A 55 -7.68 5.61 -5.84
C TRP A 55 -7.23 5.80 -7.30
N ASN A 56 -5.97 5.45 -7.60
CA ASN A 56 -5.45 5.43 -8.96
C ASN A 56 -6.27 4.47 -9.84
N HIS A 57 -6.58 3.28 -9.33
CA HIS A 57 -7.35 2.28 -10.06
C HIS A 57 -8.79 2.74 -10.37
N GLU A 58 -9.48 3.36 -9.41
CA GLU A 58 -10.82 3.90 -9.61
C GLU A 58 -10.83 5.03 -10.65
N ARG A 59 -9.79 5.88 -10.65
CA ARG A 59 -9.62 6.92 -11.67
C ARG A 59 -9.38 6.33 -13.05
N LEU A 60 -8.51 5.31 -13.14
CA LEU A 60 -8.25 4.60 -14.39
C LEU A 60 -9.53 4.02 -14.98
N ILE A 61 -10.33 3.32 -14.17
CA ILE A 61 -11.62 2.76 -14.61
C ILE A 61 -12.54 3.88 -15.13
N LYS A 62 -12.66 5.00 -14.41
CA LYS A 62 -13.49 6.12 -14.86
C LYS A 62 -13.03 6.71 -16.18
N ILE A 63 -11.72 6.87 -16.38
CA ILE A 63 -11.16 7.38 -17.65
C ILE A 63 -11.48 6.40 -18.79
N ILE A 64 -11.27 5.11 -18.54
CA ILE A 64 -11.59 4.05 -19.49
C ILE A 64 -13.09 4.08 -19.84
N ASP A 65 -13.97 4.07 -18.85
CA ASP A 65 -15.42 4.02 -19.05
C ASP A 65 -15.99 5.29 -19.69
N CYS A 66 -15.48 6.48 -19.32
CA CYS A 66 -15.99 7.76 -19.82
C CYS A 66 -15.50 8.12 -21.22
N GLN A 67 -14.37 7.58 -21.65
CA GLN A 67 -13.73 8.05 -22.88
C GLN A 67 -13.49 6.92 -23.91
N LEU A 68 -13.53 5.61 -23.56
CA LEU A 68 -13.25 4.50 -24.50
C LEU A 68 -14.52 3.76 -24.96
N PRO A 69 -15.01 4.01 -26.19
CA PRO A 69 -15.43 2.92 -27.05
C PRO A 69 -14.14 2.23 -27.55
N ILE A 70 -13.74 1.11 -26.93
CA ILE A 70 -12.64 0.22 -27.37
C ILE A 70 -13.01 -0.54 -28.66
N LYS A 71 -13.91 -0.01 -29.50
CA LYS A 71 -14.43 -0.77 -30.65
C LYS A 71 -13.63 -0.61 -31.94
N ASP A 72 -12.90 0.49 -32.12
CA ASP A 72 -12.22 0.73 -33.40
C ASP A 72 -10.71 0.77 -33.23
N ARG A 73 -10.04 -0.24 -33.80
CA ARG A 73 -8.58 -0.43 -33.83
C ARG A 73 -7.85 0.59 -34.74
N GLU A 74 -8.54 1.62 -35.21
CA GLU A 74 -8.06 2.56 -36.25
C GLU A 74 -7.92 4.00 -35.73
N ARG A 75 -7.74 4.21 -34.43
CA ARG A 75 -7.53 5.57 -33.92
C ARG A 75 -6.15 6.12 -34.32
N PRO A 76 -6.08 7.40 -34.75
CA PRO A 76 -4.81 8.03 -35.09
C PRO A 76 -3.87 8.14 -33.86
N ILE A 77 -2.57 8.02 -34.11
CA ILE A 77 -1.49 7.99 -33.10
C ILE A 77 -1.54 9.19 -32.15
N SER A 78 -1.97 10.36 -32.65
CA SER A 78 -2.12 11.59 -31.87
C SER A 78 -3.17 11.46 -30.76
N GLU A 79 -4.24 10.71 -30.97
CA GLU A 79 -5.26 10.47 -29.94
C GLU A 79 -4.68 9.58 -28.84
N VAL A 80 -4.05 8.46 -29.20
CA VAL A 80 -3.42 7.53 -28.23
C VAL A 80 -2.42 8.25 -27.31
N LYS A 81 -1.67 9.23 -27.83
CA LYS A 81 -0.76 10.08 -27.05
C LYS A 81 -1.49 10.96 -26.04
N VAL A 82 -2.56 11.66 -26.45
CA VAL A 82 -3.39 12.48 -25.55
C VAL A 82 -3.97 11.62 -24.43
N TRP A 83 -4.35 10.40 -24.77
CA TRP A 83 -4.87 9.40 -23.86
C TRP A 83 -3.85 8.92 -22.82
N LEU A 84 -2.67 8.51 -23.26
CA LEU A 84 -1.60 8.07 -22.35
C LEU A 84 -1.14 9.21 -21.43
N CYS A 85 -1.04 10.43 -21.95
CA CYS A 85 -0.73 11.62 -21.17
C CYS A 85 -1.79 11.88 -20.09
N ALA A 86 -3.08 11.89 -20.46
CA ALA A 86 -4.17 12.11 -19.51
C ALA A 86 -4.23 11.01 -18.44
N LEU A 87 -3.91 9.77 -18.81
CA LEU A 87 -3.89 8.63 -17.90
C LEU A 87 -2.76 8.73 -16.87
N VAL A 88 -1.57 9.15 -17.31
CA VAL A 88 -0.40 9.36 -16.43
C VAL A 88 -0.60 10.57 -15.51
N ASP A 89 -1.12 11.68 -16.05
CA ASP A 89 -1.29 12.95 -15.31
C ASP A 89 -2.31 12.84 -14.16
N GLU A 90 -3.25 11.89 -14.23
CA GLU A 90 -4.27 11.67 -13.21
C GLU A 90 -3.86 10.68 -12.11
N MET A 91 -2.73 10.01 -12.25
CA MET A 91 -2.21 9.04 -11.28
C MET A 91 -1.28 9.71 -10.26
N SER A 92 -1.45 9.37 -8.98
CA SER A 92 -0.55 9.80 -7.90
C SER A 92 0.50 8.72 -7.60
N ASN A 93 1.74 9.15 -7.37
CA ASN A 93 2.84 8.31 -6.88
C ASN A 93 3.50 8.87 -5.61
N VAL A 94 2.84 9.85 -4.97
CA VAL A 94 3.42 10.60 -3.84
C VAL A 94 3.64 9.67 -2.64
N VAL A 95 2.64 8.84 -2.31
CA VAL A 95 2.71 7.97 -1.13
C VAL A 95 3.76 6.88 -1.34
N TRP A 96 3.79 6.25 -2.52
CA TRP A 96 4.81 5.26 -2.80
C TRP A 96 6.22 5.82 -2.76
N GLU A 97 6.47 6.97 -3.41
CA GLU A 97 7.80 7.60 -3.37
C GLU A 97 8.27 7.91 -1.95
N GLN A 98 7.35 8.36 -1.09
CA GLN A 98 7.65 8.68 0.31
C GLN A 98 7.98 7.43 1.15
N TYR A 99 7.28 6.31 0.93
CA TYR A 99 7.33 5.16 1.84
C TYR A 99 8.03 3.91 1.29
N LYS A 100 8.45 3.88 0.01
CA LYS A 100 9.00 2.67 -0.65
C LYS A 100 10.20 2.05 0.07
N TYR A 101 11.14 2.85 0.57
CA TYR A 101 12.32 2.34 1.27
C TYR A 101 12.02 1.86 2.70
N GLN A 102 11.08 2.51 3.38
CA GLN A 102 10.60 2.05 4.68
C GLN A 102 9.90 0.70 4.53
N LEU A 103 9.04 0.56 3.51
CA LEU A 103 8.39 -0.71 3.21
C LEU A 103 9.37 -1.81 2.79
N ALA A 104 10.42 -1.48 2.02
CA ALA A 104 11.48 -2.43 1.66
C ALA A 104 12.20 -3.00 2.90
N THR A 105 12.34 -2.18 3.94
CA THR A 105 13.00 -2.57 5.20
C THR A 105 12.08 -3.41 6.09
N ILE A 106 10.79 -3.04 6.16
CA ILE A 106 9.81 -3.66 7.06
C ILE A 106 9.22 -4.95 6.48
N GLU A 107 8.91 -4.96 5.18
CA GLU A 107 8.21 -6.06 4.49
C GLU A 107 8.73 -6.22 3.04
N PRO A 108 9.93 -6.81 2.85
CA PRO A 108 10.59 -6.87 1.54
C PRO A 108 9.76 -7.62 0.50
N ARG A 109 9.03 -8.67 0.89
CA ARG A 109 8.17 -9.45 -0.04
C ARG A 109 7.08 -8.60 -0.67
N LYS A 110 6.36 -7.79 0.14
CA LYS A 110 5.32 -6.89 -0.38
C LYS A 110 5.92 -5.73 -1.16
N PHE A 111 7.07 -5.22 -0.72
CA PHE A 111 7.80 -4.22 -1.49
C PHE A 111 8.09 -4.70 -2.92
N TYR A 112 8.58 -5.93 -3.12
CA TYR A 112 8.83 -6.45 -4.48
C TYR A 112 7.56 -6.52 -5.33
N GLN A 113 6.43 -6.96 -4.74
CA GLN A 113 5.15 -7.01 -5.46
C GLN A 113 4.69 -5.63 -5.91
N LEU A 114 4.78 -4.63 -5.02
CA LEU A 114 4.38 -3.26 -5.29
C LEU A 114 5.37 -2.54 -6.21
N LYS A 115 6.67 -2.79 -6.07
CA LYS A 115 7.71 -2.29 -6.99
C LYS A 115 7.43 -2.73 -8.42
N CYS A 116 7.03 -3.98 -8.63
CA CYS A 116 6.66 -4.45 -9.95
C CYS A 116 5.46 -3.68 -10.54
N PHE A 117 4.51 -3.23 -9.71
CA PHE A 117 3.40 -2.38 -10.16
C PHE A 117 3.90 -0.99 -10.56
N TYR A 118 4.65 -0.33 -9.68
CA TYR A 118 5.16 1.02 -9.95
C TYR A 118 6.19 1.06 -11.08
N MET A 119 6.91 -0.05 -11.37
CA MET A 119 7.76 -0.15 -12.56
C MET A 119 6.97 -0.02 -13.88
N HIS A 120 5.74 -0.55 -13.93
CA HIS A 120 4.89 -0.35 -15.12
C HIS A 120 4.35 1.07 -15.18
N TYR A 121 4.10 1.69 -14.03
CA TYR A 121 3.71 3.09 -13.96
C TYR A 121 4.84 4.03 -14.43
N ASP A 122 6.07 3.82 -13.94
CA ASP A 122 7.26 4.56 -14.37
C ASP A 122 7.51 4.36 -15.86
N TYR A 123 7.23 3.16 -16.38
CA TYR A 123 7.30 2.89 -17.81
C TYR A 123 6.27 3.73 -18.60
N LEU A 124 5.02 3.85 -18.13
CA LEU A 124 4.01 4.72 -18.75
C LEU A 124 4.40 6.19 -18.70
N ILE A 125 4.99 6.65 -17.60
CA ILE A 125 5.57 8.00 -17.52
C ILE A 125 6.68 8.17 -18.56
N SER A 126 7.61 7.21 -18.65
CA SER A 126 8.71 7.28 -19.61
C SER A 126 8.23 7.26 -21.07
N MET A 127 7.10 6.60 -21.36
CA MET A 127 6.51 6.62 -22.69
C MET A 127 6.11 8.04 -23.08
N LYS A 128 5.60 8.87 -22.16
CA LYS A 128 5.21 10.27 -22.44
C LYS A 128 6.35 11.08 -23.06
N GLU A 129 7.59 10.75 -22.69
CA GLU A 129 8.81 11.45 -23.14
C GLU A 129 9.40 10.89 -24.45
N MET A 130 8.91 9.74 -24.93
CA MET A 130 9.42 9.09 -26.14
C MET A 130 8.96 9.76 -27.46
N PRO A 131 9.67 9.55 -28.58
CA PRO A 131 9.20 9.96 -29.91
C PRO A 131 7.91 9.20 -30.30
N GLU A 132 7.01 9.85 -31.02
CA GLU A 132 5.65 9.36 -31.32
C GLU A 132 5.59 7.97 -31.99
N SER A 133 6.59 7.63 -32.81
CA SER A 133 6.69 6.33 -33.46
C SER A 133 7.03 5.18 -32.50
N ALA A 134 7.84 5.45 -31.47
CA ALA A 134 8.18 4.48 -30.44
C ALA A 134 7.03 4.27 -29.46
N GLN A 135 6.27 5.34 -29.17
CA GLN A 135 5.09 5.31 -28.31
C GLN A 135 3.98 4.40 -28.84
N PHE A 136 3.77 4.31 -30.15
CA PHE A 136 2.70 3.50 -30.75
C PHE A 136 2.97 1.99 -30.66
N VAL A 137 4.22 1.56 -30.90
CA VAL A 137 4.60 0.15 -30.80
C VAL A 137 4.60 -0.28 -29.33
N SER A 138 5.02 0.61 -28.43
CA SER A 138 5.00 0.34 -26.99
C SER A 138 3.58 0.35 -26.42
N SER A 139 2.69 1.25 -26.84
CA SER A 139 1.32 1.37 -26.33
C SER A 139 0.47 0.12 -26.60
N ILE A 140 0.53 -0.46 -27.81
CA ILE A 140 -0.25 -1.66 -28.15
C ILE A 140 0.16 -2.87 -27.28
N SER A 141 1.45 -3.03 -27.01
CA SER A 141 1.96 -4.16 -26.20
C SER A 141 1.82 -3.93 -24.68
N ALA A 142 1.94 -2.68 -24.24
CA ALA A 142 1.84 -2.28 -22.85
C ALA A 142 0.38 -2.20 -22.39
N ASP A 143 -0.54 -1.65 -23.18
CA ASP A 143 -1.93 -1.44 -22.78
C ASP A 143 -2.63 -2.76 -22.46
N ALA A 144 -2.50 -3.79 -23.30
CA ALA A 144 -3.14 -5.09 -23.05
C ALA A 144 -2.55 -5.79 -21.82
N THR A 145 -1.23 -5.73 -21.66
CA THR A 145 -0.52 -6.40 -20.55
C THR A 145 -0.71 -5.67 -19.22
N PHE A 146 -0.71 -4.33 -19.25
CA PHE A 146 -0.95 -3.46 -18.11
C PHE A 146 -2.41 -3.55 -17.65
N MET A 147 -3.38 -3.49 -18.57
CA MET A 147 -4.81 -3.63 -18.26
C MET A 147 -5.14 -5.01 -17.66
N LEU A 148 -4.63 -6.10 -18.25
CA LEU A 148 -4.83 -7.45 -17.70
C LEU A 148 -4.18 -7.62 -16.32
N ARG A 149 -3.03 -6.98 -16.07
CA ARG A 149 -2.36 -6.99 -14.76
C ARG A 149 -3.08 -6.13 -13.74
N ILE A 150 -3.60 -4.96 -14.11
CA ILE A 150 -4.46 -4.13 -13.27
C ILE A 150 -5.69 -4.93 -12.83
N ILE A 151 -6.36 -5.63 -13.76
CA ILE A 151 -7.54 -6.45 -13.46
C ILE A 151 -7.18 -7.63 -12.52
N ALA A 152 -6.05 -8.31 -12.78
CA ALA A 152 -5.58 -9.39 -11.91
C ALA A 152 -5.21 -8.88 -10.51
N GLN A 153 -4.64 -7.68 -10.41
CA GLN A 153 -4.25 -7.07 -9.15
C GLN A 153 -5.43 -6.47 -8.38
N HIS A 154 -6.51 -6.05 -9.05
CA HIS A 154 -7.75 -5.65 -8.37
C HIS A 154 -8.29 -6.77 -7.45
N LYS A 155 -8.23 -8.03 -7.92
CA LYS A 155 -8.60 -9.20 -7.10
C LYS A 155 -7.69 -9.37 -5.88
N TRP A 156 -6.38 -9.13 -6.05
CA TRP A 156 -5.41 -9.19 -4.97
C TRP A 156 -5.60 -8.06 -3.96
N LEU A 157 -5.72 -6.81 -4.41
CA LEU A 157 -5.97 -5.63 -3.56
C LEU A 157 -7.24 -5.80 -2.72
N LYS A 158 -8.33 -6.30 -3.32
CA LYS A 158 -9.59 -6.56 -2.61
C LYS A 158 -9.40 -7.56 -1.46
N LYS A 159 -8.56 -8.58 -1.66
CA LYS A 159 -8.21 -9.58 -0.64
C LYS A 159 -7.29 -8.99 0.44
N GLU A 160 -6.31 -8.18 0.05
CA GLU A 160 -5.37 -7.52 0.95
C GLU A 160 -6.08 -6.52 1.87
N GLN A 161 -7.02 -5.73 1.34
CA GLN A 161 -7.83 -4.80 2.10
C GLN A 161 -8.72 -5.54 3.12
N LEU A 162 -9.38 -6.62 2.72
CA LEU A 162 -10.15 -7.46 3.64
C LEU A 162 -9.29 -8.01 4.80
N ALA A 163 -7.99 -8.17 4.60
CA ALA A 163 -7.06 -8.57 5.66
C ALA A 163 -6.56 -7.39 6.50
N LEU A 164 -6.41 -6.20 5.92
CA LEU A 164 -5.96 -4.98 6.61
C LEU A 164 -7.05 -4.29 7.44
N TYR A 165 -8.33 -4.56 7.15
CA TYR A 165 -9.48 -3.98 7.85
C TYR A 165 -10.14 -4.93 8.88
N LYS A 166 -9.63 -6.16 9.04
CA LYS A 166 -9.95 -7.06 10.15
C LYS A 166 -8.96 -6.87 11.31
#